data_AF-A0A7H8J091-F1
#
_entry.id   AF-A0A7H8J091-F1
#
_cell.length_a   1.000
_cell.length_b   1.000
_cell.length_c   1.000
_cell.angle_alpha   90.00
_cell.angle_beta   90.00
_cell.angle_gamma   90.00
#
_symmetry.space_group_name_H-M   'P 1'
#
loop_
_entity.id
_entity.type
_entity.pdbx_description
1 polymer ?
#
loop_
_entity_poly.entity_id
_entity_poly.type
_entity_poly.pdbx_seq_one_letter_code
_entity_poly.pdbx_strand_id
1 'polypeptide(L)'
;MPRPLARIHRSIRAQTIGNLLIKSSGGRLQRRKKVGIGRTGTRSPRCSGFLASQQHGALVQVHYVHDEGDGTETSERIEADRDREIQALLLDAGYTAEILDNPNPGAVGVHVRRLDEPTEEEWQALRLIADRQVTHRPGASSVTGLADPDLFQTLFLSHLATTTRESDATGATFVRLTEAGEALLADRLTTGTGETMVQVLESKEG
;
A
#
# COMPACT_ATOMS: atom_id res chain seq x y z
N MET A 1 18.41 13.61 8.41
CA MET A 1 17.53 12.45 8.14
C MET A 1 16.62 12.82 6.98
N PRO A 2 16.49 11.98 5.93
CA PRO A 2 15.54 12.25 4.86
C PRO A 2 14.12 12.26 5.45
N ARG A 3 13.40 13.38 5.25
CA ARG A 3 12.02 13.54 5.75
C ARG A 3 11.14 12.45 5.09
N PRO A 4 10.19 11.85 5.81
CA PRO A 4 9.26 10.92 5.20
C PRO A 4 8.47 11.68 4.13
N LEU A 5 8.79 11.42 2.86
CA LEU A 5 8.05 11.98 1.72
C LEU A 5 6.55 11.80 1.95
N ALA A 6 5.77 12.82 1.60
CA ALA A 6 4.33 12.71 1.49
C ALA A 6 3.99 11.50 0.61
N ARG A 7 3.25 10.51 1.13
CA ARG A 7 3.06 9.23 0.43
C ARG A 7 1.60 8.82 0.41
N ILE A 8 1.08 8.61 -0.80
CA ILE A 8 -0.23 8.03 -1.06
C ILE A 8 -0.06 6.56 -1.45
N HIS A 9 -0.91 5.71 -0.86
CA HIS A 9 -0.95 4.30 -1.19
C HIS A 9 -1.70 4.12 -2.51
N ARG A 10 -0.98 3.75 -3.56
CA ARG A 10 -1.59 3.43 -4.85
C ARG A 10 -2.16 2.03 -4.85
N SER A 11 -3.21 1.86 -5.65
CA SER A 11 -3.76 0.54 -5.92
C SER A 11 -2.71 -0.36 -6.56
N ILE A 12 -2.58 -1.58 -6.03
CA ILE A 12 -1.66 -2.60 -6.52
C ILE A 12 -2.39 -3.94 -6.61
N ARG A 13 -2.12 -4.67 -7.68
CA ARG A 13 -2.70 -6.00 -7.89
C ARG A 13 -1.68 -7.08 -7.58
N ALA A 14 -2.12 -8.13 -6.88
CA ALA A 14 -1.29 -9.31 -6.59
C ALA A 14 -0.70 -9.94 -7.87
N GLN A 15 -1.44 -9.91 -8.99
CA GLN A 15 -0.95 -10.38 -10.28
C GLN A 15 0.24 -9.56 -10.80
N THR A 16 0.23 -8.24 -10.61
CA THR A 16 1.32 -7.34 -11.01
C THR A 16 2.58 -7.67 -10.21
N ILE A 17 2.46 -7.78 -8.88
CA ILE A 17 3.55 -8.15 -7.98
C ILE A 17 4.11 -9.53 -8.34
N GLY A 18 3.24 -10.52 -8.56
CA GLY A 18 3.71 -11.85 -8.92
C GLY A 18 4.38 -11.92 -10.29
N ASN A 19 4.03 -11.07 -11.25
CA ASN A 19 4.70 -11.03 -12.56
C ASN A 19 6.06 -10.35 -12.44
N LEU A 20 6.13 -9.26 -11.66
CA LEU A 20 7.35 -8.55 -11.35
C LEU A 20 8.38 -9.48 -10.70
N LEU A 21 7.99 -10.24 -9.67
CA LEU A 21 8.90 -11.16 -8.98
C LEU A 21 9.49 -12.24 -9.90
N ILE A 22 8.68 -12.82 -10.79
CA ILE A 22 9.17 -13.79 -11.78
C ILE A 22 10.20 -13.13 -12.70
N LYS A 23 9.89 -11.93 -13.21
CA LYS A 23 10.75 -11.20 -14.14
C LYS A 23 12.06 -10.76 -13.48
N SER A 24 11.98 -10.07 -12.34
CA SER A 24 13.14 -9.49 -11.65
C SER A 24 14.05 -10.54 -11.02
N SER A 25 13.53 -11.70 -10.63
CA SER A 25 14.36 -12.80 -10.12
C SER A 25 15.12 -13.55 -11.21
N GLY A 26 14.86 -13.27 -12.50
CA GLY A 26 15.42 -14.04 -13.62
C GLY A 26 14.91 -15.49 -13.65
N GLY A 27 13.69 -15.74 -13.15
CA GLY A 27 13.11 -17.08 -13.05
C GLY A 27 13.52 -17.90 -11.82
N ARG A 28 14.35 -17.35 -10.91
CA ARG A 28 14.73 -18.02 -9.65
C ARG A 28 13.57 -18.14 -8.67
N LEU A 29 12.68 -17.14 -8.63
CA LEU A 29 11.44 -17.21 -7.88
C LEU A 29 10.32 -17.72 -8.79
N GLN A 30 9.66 -18.80 -8.36
CA GLN A 30 8.54 -19.39 -9.07
C GLN A 30 7.26 -19.23 -8.25
N ARG A 31 6.14 -18.95 -8.95
CA ARG A 31 4.82 -19.00 -8.32
C ARG A 31 4.53 -20.43 -7.90
N ARG A 32 4.04 -20.59 -6.67
CA ARG A 32 3.53 -21.87 -6.21
C ARG A 32 2.36 -22.30 -7.09
N LYS A 33 2.41 -23.53 -7.60
CA LYS A 33 1.33 -24.12 -8.40
C LYS A 33 0.45 -24.99 -7.49
N LYS A 34 -0.85 -24.72 -7.46
CA LYS A 34 -1.81 -25.59 -6.76
C LYS A 34 -1.91 -26.91 -7.52
N VAL A 35 -1.59 -28.02 -6.85
CA VAL A 35 -1.69 -29.36 -7.44
C VAL A 35 -3.16 -29.80 -7.45
N GLY A 36 -3.68 -30.15 -8.63
CA GLY A 36 -4.90 -30.94 -8.76
C GLY A 36 -4.62 -32.42 -8.51
N ILE A 37 -5.56 -33.15 -7.90
CA ILE A 37 -5.46 -34.61 -7.79
C ILE A 37 -5.58 -35.19 -9.21
N GLY A 38 -4.52 -35.83 -9.72
CA GLY A 38 -4.57 -36.54 -10.98
C GLY A 38 -5.51 -37.75 -10.92
N ARG A 39 -6.01 -38.20 -12.07
CA ARG A 39 -6.93 -39.36 -12.22
C ARG A 39 -6.44 -40.66 -11.57
N THR A 40 -5.14 -40.80 -11.33
CA THR A 40 -4.49 -42.00 -10.76
C THR A 40 -4.37 -41.98 -9.23
N GLY A 41 -4.89 -40.94 -8.54
CA GLY A 41 -4.79 -40.81 -7.08
C GLY A 41 -3.37 -40.49 -6.57
N THR A 42 -2.38 -40.44 -7.44
CA THR A 42 -0.99 -40.12 -7.12
C THR A 42 -0.86 -38.61 -6.91
N ARG A 43 -0.53 -38.19 -5.68
CA ARG A 43 -0.18 -36.79 -5.36
C ARG A 43 1.33 -36.59 -5.51
N SER A 44 1.78 -35.84 -6.52
CA SER A 44 3.06 -35.13 -6.52
C SER A 44 3.23 -34.17 -7.71
N PRO A 45 4.05 -33.10 -7.60
CA PRO A 45 4.99 -32.80 -6.50
C PRO A 45 4.59 -31.58 -5.66
N ARG A 46 5.06 -31.56 -4.41
CA ARG A 46 5.07 -30.37 -3.56
C ARG A 46 6.05 -29.36 -4.18
N CYS A 47 5.61 -28.14 -4.47
CA CYS A 47 6.41 -27.17 -5.21
C CYS A 47 6.65 -25.94 -4.33
N SER A 48 7.89 -25.79 -3.84
CA SER A 48 8.32 -24.57 -3.16
C SER A 48 8.12 -23.38 -4.10
N GLY A 49 7.71 -22.26 -3.55
CA GLY A 49 7.43 -21.07 -4.35
C GLY A 49 6.68 -20.01 -3.58
N PHE A 50 6.58 -18.84 -4.18
CA PHE A 50 5.86 -17.74 -3.55
C PHE A 50 4.37 -17.80 -3.83
N LEU A 51 3.60 -17.31 -2.86
CA LEU A 51 2.19 -17.03 -2.94
C LEU A 51 2.00 -15.52 -2.82
N ALA A 52 1.26 -14.92 -3.75
CA ALA A 52 0.86 -13.52 -3.68
C ALA A 52 -0.66 -13.43 -3.46
N SER A 53 -1.08 -12.88 -2.33
CA SER A 53 -2.48 -12.71 -1.96
C SER A 53 -2.85 -11.22 -1.89
N GLN A 54 -4.00 -10.88 -2.45
CA GLN A 54 -4.57 -9.55 -2.29
C GLN A 54 -5.23 -9.46 -0.91
N GLN A 55 -4.79 -8.52 -0.08
CA GLN A 55 -5.44 -8.26 1.22
C GLN A 55 -6.52 -7.18 1.06
N HIS A 56 -6.16 -6.05 0.47
CA HIS A 56 -7.09 -4.99 0.03
C HIS A 56 -6.47 -4.21 -1.12
N GLY A 57 -7.18 -3.24 -1.71
CA GLY A 57 -6.80 -2.60 -2.98
C GLY A 57 -5.38 -2.04 -3.08
N ALA A 58 -4.74 -1.66 -1.97
CA ALA A 58 -3.40 -1.07 -1.93
C ALA A 58 -2.37 -1.94 -1.16
N LEU A 59 -2.73 -3.16 -0.78
CA LEU A 59 -1.87 -4.07 -0.03
C LEU A 59 -1.91 -5.48 -0.62
N VAL A 60 -0.72 -5.96 -0.96
CA VAL A 60 -0.47 -7.34 -1.38
C VAL A 60 0.46 -7.97 -0.36
N GLN A 61 0.15 -9.18 0.06
CA GLN A 61 1.05 -9.99 0.86
C GLN A 61 1.70 -11.03 -0.04
N VAL A 62 3.02 -11.19 0.10
CA VAL A 62 3.80 -12.21 -0.60
C VAL A 62 4.58 -13.01 0.41
N HIS A 63 4.41 -14.32 0.45
CA HIS A 63 5.24 -15.18 1.29
C HIS A 63 5.77 -16.35 0.46
N TYR A 64 7.01 -16.74 0.73
CA TYR A 64 7.57 -17.97 0.19
C TYR A 64 7.14 -19.16 1.04
N VAL A 65 6.74 -20.25 0.38
CA VAL A 65 6.52 -21.53 1.06
C VAL A 65 7.55 -22.52 0.57
N HIS A 66 8.25 -23.16 1.50
CA HIS A 66 9.17 -24.24 1.21
C HIS A 66 8.48 -25.58 1.44
N ASP A 67 8.34 -26.35 0.35
CA ASP A 67 7.67 -27.64 0.37
C ASP A 67 8.72 -28.76 0.64
N GLU A 68 9.28 -28.77 1.84
CA GLU A 68 9.97 -29.96 2.39
C GLU A 68 9.07 -30.64 3.41
N GLY A 69 9.10 -31.98 3.43
CA GLY A 69 8.15 -32.78 4.19
C GLY A 69 8.25 -32.74 5.70
N ASP A 70 9.16 -31.91 6.23
CA ASP A 70 9.42 -31.81 7.65
C ASP A 70 9.34 -30.35 8.10
N GLY A 71 8.55 -30.10 9.15
CA GLY A 71 8.56 -28.84 9.91
C GLY A 71 9.86 -28.71 10.70
N THR A 72 10.97 -28.56 9.99
CA THR A 72 12.32 -28.40 10.57
C THR A 72 12.76 -26.94 10.47
N GLU A 73 13.69 -26.56 11.35
CA GLU A 73 14.37 -25.26 11.37
C GLU A 73 14.99 -24.88 10.00
N THR A 74 15.38 -25.88 9.21
CA THR A 74 15.92 -25.68 7.85
C THR A 74 14.90 -25.06 6.90
N SER A 75 13.63 -25.48 6.97
CA SER A 75 12.54 -24.96 6.12
C SER A 75 12.24 -23.50 6.45
N GLU A 76 12.15 -23.17 7.74
CA GLU A 76 11.90 -21.79 8.21
C GLU A 76 13.03 -20.84 7.78
N ARG A 77 14.29 -21.29 7.84
CA ARG A 77 15.43 -20.50 7.37
C ARG A 77 15.35 -20.23 5.87
N ILE A 78 14.98 -21.24 5.07
CA ILE A 78 14.82 -21.08 3.62
C ILE A 78 13.71 -20.08 3.29
N GLU A 79 12.58 -20.16 3.99
CA GLU A 79 11.45 -19.24 3.81
C GLU A 79 11.87 -17.80 4.16
N ALA A 80 12.53 -17.60 5.31
CA ALA A 80 13.01 -16.29 5.73
C ALA A 80 14.03 -15.69 4.74
N ASP A 81 14.96 -16.50 4.23
CA ASP A 81 15.94 -16.04 3.24
C ASP A 81 15.27 -15.65 1.92
N ARG A 82 14.22 -16.37 1.50
CA ARG A 82 13.45 -16.06 0.30
C ARG A 82 12.55 -14.85 0.48
N ASP A 83 11.97 -14.64 1.65
CA ASP A 83 11.20 -13.43 1.94
C ASP A 83 12.10 -12.18 1.92
N ARG A 84 13.34 -12.27 2.42
CA ARG A 84 14.33 -11.18 2.28
C ARG A 84 14.69 -10.90 0.82
N GLU A 85 14.85 -11.94 0.01
CA GLU A 85 15.08 -11.78 -1.42
C GLU A 85 13.88 -11.11 -2.13
N ILE A 86 12.66 -11.55 -1.82
CA ILE A 86 11.42 -10.94 -2.34
C ILE A 86 11.36 -9.47 -1.96
N GLN A 87 11.66 -9.14 -0.69
CA GLN A 87 11.70 -7.76 -0.21
C GLN A 87 12.69 -6.92 -1.03
N ALA A 88 13.92 -7.40 -1.23
CA ALA A 88 14.94 -6.69 -1.99
C ALA A 88 14.51 -6.41 -3.44
N LEU A 89 13.93 -7.41 -4.12
CA LEU A 89 13.45 -7.25 -5.50
C LEU A 89 12.31 -6.24 -5.63
N LEU A 90 11.46 -6.13 -4.60
CA LEU A 90 10.35 -5.19 -4.60
C LEU A 90 10.80 -3.77 -4.28
N LEU A 91 11.74 -3.61 -3.36
CA LEU A 91 12.37 -2.32 -3.07
C LEU A 91 13.09 -1.77 -4.31
N ASP A 92 13.85 -2.61 -5.03
CA ASP A 92 14.53 -2.23 -6.28
C ASP A 92 13.53 -1.79 -7.36
N ALA A 93 12.35 -2.41 -7.39
CA ALA A 93 11.27 -2.06 -8.30
C ALA A 93 10.45 -0.82 -7.86
N GLY A 94 10.85 -0.12 -6.79
CA GLY A 94 10.20 1.10 -6.31
C GLY A 94 8.95 0.88 -5.46
N TYR A 95 8.73 -0.35 -4.96
CA TYR A 95 7.66 -0.63 -3.99
C TYR A 95 8.20 -0.51 -2.57
N THR A 96 7.32 -0.21 -1.62
CA THR A 96 7.65 -0.50 -0.22
C THR A 96 7.35 -1.96 0.07
N ALA A 97 8.30 -2.62 0.73
CA ALA A 97 8.23 -4.02 1.08
C ALA A 97 8.73 -4.19 2.52
N GLU A 98 7.87 -4.65 3.41
CA GLU A 98 8.16 -4.82 4.83
C GLU A 98 7.87 -6.27 5.24
N ILE A 99 8.79 -6.90 5.97
CA ILE A 99 8.53 -8.18 6.63
C ILE A 99 8.03 -7.84 8.03
N LEU A 100 6.79 -8.24 8.35
CA LEU A 100 6.26 -8.03 9.68
C LEU A 100 6.69 -9.16 10.61
N ASP A 101 7.22 -8.80 11.77
CA ASP A 101 7.47 -9.75 12.85
C ASP A 101 6.14 -10.05 13.55
N ASN A 102 5.39 -11.04 13.04
CA ASN A 102 4.09 -11.41 13.57
C ASN A 102 3.96 -12.93 13.67
N PRO A 103 3.64 -13.47 14.87
CA PRO A 103 3.51 -14.91 15.08
C PRO A 103 2.27 -15.52 14.40
N ASN A 104 1.35 -14.72 13.86
CA ASN A 104 0.16 -15.22 13.20
C ASN A 104 0.50 -15.79 11.81
N PRO A 105 0.14 -17.06 11.50
CA PRO A 105 0.41 -17.69 10.21
C PRO A 105 -0.11 -16.92 8.98
N GLY A 106 -1.15 -16.10 9.16
CA GLY A 106 -1.72 -15.25 8.12
C GLY A 106 -1.01 -13.91 7.89
N ALA A 107 -0.05 -13.55 8.74
CA ALA A 107 0.73 -12.31 8.66
C ALA A 107 2.20 -12.55 8.27
N VAL A 108 2.57 -13.80 8.02
CA VAL A 108 3.91 -14.20 7.58
C VAL A 108 4.15 -13.72 6.15
N GLY A 109 5.34 -13.18 5.88
CA GLY A 109 5.79 -12.75 4.56
C GLY A 109 6.01 -11.26 4.40
N VAL A 110 6.23 -10.88 3.16
CA VAL A 110 6.49 -9.52 2.69
C VAL A 110 5.19 -8.80 2.38
N HIS A 111 4.95 -7.70 3.09
CA HIS A 111 3.84 -6.79 2.89
C HIS A 111 4.25 -5.70 1.90
N VAL A 112 3.56 -5.67 0.76
CA VAL A 112 3.90 -4.83 -0.38
C VAL A 112 2.87 -3.71 -0.49
N ARG A 113 3.36 -2.48 -0.61
CA ARG A 113 2.56 -1.30 -0.95
C ARG A 113 3.29 -0.50 -2.01
N ARG A 114 2.56 0.32 -2.76
CA ARG A 114 3.15 1.32 -3.65
C ARG A 114 2.88 2.69 -3.07
N LEU A 115 3.95 3.44 -2.84
CA LEU A 115 3.89 4.77 -2.29
C LEU A 115 4.36 5.76 -3.35
N ASP A 116 3.45 6.62 -3.79
CA ASP A 116 3.76 7.70 -4.72
C ASP A 116 3.51 9.05 -4.02
N GLU A 117 4.13 10.11 -4.54
CA GLU A 117 3.82 11.48 -4.09
C GLU A 117 2.36 11.83 -4.41
N PRO A 118 1.68 12.64 -3.58
CA PRO A 118 0.33 13.09 -3.89
C PRO A 118 0.33 14.02 -5.11
N THR A 119 -0.64 13.81 -6.01
CA THR A 119 -0.90 14.73 -7.12
C THR A 119 -1.52 16.04 -6.61
N GLU A 120 -1.54 17.08 -7.44
CA GLU A 120 -2.18 18.35 -7.06
C GLU A 120 -3.68 18.17 -6.75
N GLU A 121 -4.35 17.29 -7.48
CA GLU A 121 -5.76 16.95 -7.25
C GLU A 121 -5.97 16.28 -5.89
N GLU A 122 -5.06 15.39 -5.49
CA GLU A 122 -5.12 14.73 -4.19
C GLU A 122 -4.82 15.70 -3.05
N TRP A 123 -3.89 16.62 -3.26
CA TRP A 123 -3.66 17.69 -2.29
C TRP A 123 -4.87 18.61 -2.15
N GLN A 124 -5.51 18.96 -3.27
CA GLN A 124 -6.71 19.76 -3.24
C GLN A 124 -7.84 19.01 -2.53
N ALA A 125 -7.98 17.71 -2.76
CA ALA A 125 -8.93 16.87 -2.03
C ALA A 125 -8.64 16.85 -0.51
N LEU A 126 -7.38 16.70 -0.09
CA LEU A 126 -6.99 16.78 1.33
C LEU A 126 -7.37 18.12 1.96
N ARG A 127 -7.18 19.25 1.24
CA ARG A 127 -7.62 20.59 1.69
C ARG A 127 -9.13 20.69 1.84
N LEU A 128 -9.88 20.24 0.82
CA LEU A 128 -11.35 20.27 0.84
C LEU A 128 -11.93 19.41 1.98
N ILE A 129 -11.29 18.27 2.29
CA ILE A 129 -11.66 17.44 3.43
C ILE A 129 -11.34 18.15 4.75
N ALA A 130 -10.18 18.78 4.89
CA ALA A 130 -9.82 19.56 6.07
C ALA A 130 -10.82 20.70 6.35
N ASP A 131 -11.28 21.36 5.28
CA ASP A 131 -12.28 22.43 5.32
C ASP A 131 -13.72 21.91 5.49
N ARG A 132 -13.91 20.60 5.66
CA ARG A 132 -15.22 19.93 5.82
C ARG A 132 -16.18 20.15 4.64
N GLN A 133 -15.66 20.31 3.43
CA GLN A 133 -16.45 20.53 2.21
C GLN A 133 -16.85 19.22 1.52
N VAL A 134 -16.42 18.07 2.04
CA VAL A 134 -16.62 16.76 1.43
C VAL A 134 -17.56 15.91 2.28
N THR A 135 -18.59 15.34 1.66
CA THR A 135 -19.48 14.36 2.29
C THR A 135 -19.59 13.08 1.48
N HIS A 136 -19.85 11.97 2.17
CA HIS A 136 -19.97 10.64 1.61
C HIS A 136 -21.30 10.02 2.03
N ARG A 137 -22.03 9.44 1.07
CA ARG A 137 -23.30 8.75 1.31
C ARG A 137 -23.11 7.23 1.12
N PRO A 138 -22.98 6.44 2.21
CA PRO A 138 -22.66 5.01 2.14
C PRO A 138 -23.66 4.18 1.33
N GLY A 139 -24.95 4.53 1.35
CA GLY A 139 -26.00 3.79 0.63
C GLY A 139 -26.07 4.07 -0.87
N ALA A 140 -25.47 5.15 -1.34
CA ALA A 140 -25.43 5.52 -2.75
C ALA A 140 -24.01 5.41 -3.35
N SER A 141 -23.02 5.02 -2.53
CA SER A 141 -21.59 5.05 -2.86
C SER A 141 -21.16 6.37 -3.51
N SER A 142 -21.78 7.49 -3.11
CA SER A 142 -21.58 8.79 -3.74
C SER A 142 -20.79 9.70 -2.82
N VAL A 143 -19.82 10.41 -3.38
CA VAL A 143 -19.04 11.46 -2.73
C VAL A 143 -19.37 12.79 -3.38
N THR A 144 -19.55 13.83 -2.58
CA THR A 144 -19.78 15.21 -3.05
C THR A 144 -18.67 16.12 -2.53
N GLY A 145 -18.42 17.22 -3.23
CA GLY A 145 -17.38 18.19 -2.87
C GLY A 145 -15.98 17.86 -3.39
N LEU A 146 -15.82 16.77 -4.15
CA LEU A 146 -14.59 16.44 -4.88
C LEU A 146 -14.85 16.48 -6.39
N ALA A 147 -13.82 16.83 -7.16
CA ALA A 147 -13.87 16.79 -8.63
C ALA A 147 -13.97 15.35 -9.16
N ASP A 148 -13.28 14.42 -8.48
CA ASP A 148 -13.34 12.99 -8.75
C ASP A 148 -13.68 12.23 -7.45
N PRO A 149 -14.81 11.50 -7.39
CA PRO A 149 -15.18 10.65 -6.25
C PRO A 149 -14.14 9.59 -5.90
N ASP A 150 -13.36 9.09 -6.87
CA ASP A 150 -12.36 8.03 -6.64
C ASP A 150 -11.16 8.52 -5.81
N LEU A 151 -10.95 9.85 -5.74
CA LEU A 151 -9.94 10.46 -4.87
C LEU A 151 -10.21 10.16 -3.40
N PHE A 152 -11.49 10.20 -2.98
CA PHE A 152 -11.83 9.85 -1.60
C PHE A 152 -11.46 8.40 -1.28
N GLN A 153 -11.75 7.46 -2.19
CA GLN A 153 -11.40 6.05 -1.99
C GLN A 153 -9.88 5.86 -1.91
N THR A 154 -9.12 6.57 -2.74
CA THR A 154 -7.65 6.54 -2.71
C THR A 154 -7.10 7.04 -1.38
N LEU A 155 -7.59 8.18 -0.90
CA LEU A 155 -7.18 8.76 0.38
C LEU A 155 -7.63 7.89 1.57
N PHE A 156 -8.80 7.26 1.49
CA PHE A 156 -9.31 6.34 2.51
C PHE A 156 -8.45 5.08 2.61
N LEU A 157 -8.10 4.45 1.47
CA LEU A 157 -7.22 3.27 1.42
C LEU A 157 -5.77 3.59 1.84
N SER A 158 -5.38 4.86 1.72
CA SER A 158 -4.10 5.37 2.22
C SER A 158 -4.13 5.73 3.71
N HIS A 159 -5.26 5.49 4.40
CA HIS A 159 -5.49 5.90 5.78
C HIS A 159 -5.31 7.40 6.04
N LEU A 160 -5.49 8.25 5.02
CA LEU A 160 -5.38 9.71 5.14
C LEU A 160 -6.74 10.37 5.40
N ALA A 161 -7.83 9.71 5.02
CA ALA A 161 -9.19 10.18 5.23
C ALA A 161 -10.07 9.08 5.82
N THR A 162 -11.13 9.47 6.53
CA THR A 162 -12.12 8.57 7.11
C THR A 162 -13.50 9.23 7.15
N THR A 163 -14.56 8.44 7.30
CA THR A 163 -15.91 8.96 7.53
C THR A 163 -16.18 9.14 9.02
N THR A 164 -16.98 10.15 9.33
CA THR A 164 -17.50 10.36 10.69
C THR A 164 -18.83 9.63 10.86
N ARG A 165 -19.26 9.48 12.12
CA ARG A 165 -20.63 9.01 12.44
C ARG A 165 -21.67 10.13 12.35
N GLU A 166 -21.23 11.38 12.20
CA GLU A 166 -22.11 12.53 12.07
C GLU A 166 -22.65 12.57 10.63
N SER A 167 -23.97 12.61 10.52
CA SER A 167 -24.66 12.74 9.24
C SER A 167 -25.47 14.04 9.19
N ASP A 168 -25.51 14.65 8.02
CA ASP A 168 -26.41 15.77 7.77
C ASP A 168 -27.88 15.32 7.65
N ALA A 169 -28.79 16.29 7.48
CA ALA A 169 -30.23 16.04 7.31
C ALA A 169 -30.58 15.16 6.09
N THR A 170 -29.62 14.95 5.17
CA THR A 170 -29.78 14.13 3.97
C THR A 170 -29.18 12.73 4.12
N GLY A 171 -28.69 12.39 5.33
CA GLY A 171 -28.03 11.12 5.62
C GLY A 171 -26.61 11.00 5.03
N ALA A 172 -26.01 12.09 4.57
CA ALA A 172 -24.61 12.10 4.12
C ALA A 172 -23.69 12.26 5.34
N THR A 173 -22.67 11.41 5.44
CA THR A 173 -21.66 11.47 6.49
C THR A 173 -20.54 12.43 6.13
N PHE A 174 -20.06 13.21 7.10
CA PHE A 174 -18.90 14.06 6.87
C PHE A 174 -17.64 13.21 6.73
N VAL A 175 -16.80 13.57 5.76
CA VAL A 175 -15.44 13.05 5.64
C VAL A 175 -14.52 13.93 6.46
N ARG A 176 -13.55 13.31 7.15
CA ARG A 176 -12.48 14.02 7.87
C ARG A 176 -11.12 13.42 7.55
N LEU A 177 -10.08 14.19 7.79
CA LEU A 177 -8.71 13.67 7.79
C LEU A 177 -8.49 12.77 9.02
N THR A 178 -7.60 11.81 8.88
CA THR A 178 -7.00 11.09 10.01
C THR A 178 -5.79 11.88 10.53
N GLU A 179 -5.20 11.49 11.65
CA GLU A 179 -3.94 12.07 12.15
C GLU A 179 -2.83 12.04 11.08
N ALA A 180 -2.76 10.96 10.30
CA ALA A 180 -1.80 10.84 9.20
C ALA A 180 -2.10 11.83 8.07
N GLY A 181 -3.37 12.02 7.71
CA GLY A 181 -3.80 13.00 6.70
C GLY A 181 -3.54 14.45 7.14
N GLU A 182 -3.80 14.77 8.41
CA GLU A 182 -3.52 16.10 8.98
C GLU A 182 -2.03 16.40 9.02
N ALA A 183 -1.21 15.45 9.48
CA ALA A 183 0.25 15.58 9.49
C ALA A 183 0.80 15.79 8.07
N LEU A 184 0.29 15.04 7.10
CA LEU A 184 0.65 15.16 5.69
C LEU A 184 0.35 16.56 5.14
N LEU A 185 -0.84 17.09 5.42
CA LEU A 185 -1.24 18.42 4.97
C LEU A 185 -0.43 19.54 5.65
N ALA A 186 -0.12 19.40 6.93
CA ALA A 186 0.70 20.35 7.68
C ALA A 186 2.16 20.40 7.18
N ASP A 187 2.74 19.25 6.81
CA ASP A 187 4.10 19.19 6.24
C ASP A 187 4.20 19.93 4.90
N ARG A 188 3.17 19.84 4.04
CA ARG A 188 3.14 20.61 2.78
C ARG A 188 3.12 22.12 3.04
N LEU A 189 2.29 22.58 3.98
CA LEU A 189 2.15 24.01 4.29
C LEU A 189 3.46 24.58 4.82
N THR A 190 4.16 23.84 5.69
CA THR A 190 5.47 24.28 6.22
C THR A 190 6.55 24.27 5.15
N THR A 191 6.53 23.31 4.22
CA THR A 191 7.50 23.23 3.11
C THR A 191 7.29 24.31 2.05
N GLY A 192 6.04 24.63 1.68
CA GLY A 192 5.73 25.72 0.73
C GLY A 192 5.99 27.13 1.28
N THR A 193 5.91 27.31 2.60
CA THR A 193 6.22 28.60 3.24
C THR A 193 7.74 28.85 3.30
N GLY A 194 8.55 27.79 3.33
CA GLY A 194 10.02 27.87 3.37
C GLY A 194 10.63 28.35 2.06
N GLU A 195 10.16 27.91 0.91
CA GLU A 195 10.65 28.37 -0.41
C GLU A 195 10.29 29.82 -0.68
N THR A 196 9.12 30.27 -0.21
CA THR A 196 8.69 31.67 -0.38
C THR A 196 9.52 32.64 0.47
N MET A 197 9.99 32.23 1.65
CA MET A 197 10.86 33.07 2.49
C MET A 197 12.28 33.22 1.94
N VAL A 198 12.83 32.21 1.26
CA VAL A 198 14.18 32.29 0.68
C VAL A 198 14.22 33.26 -0.51
N GLN A 199 13.18 33.28 -1.36
CA GLN A 199 13.12 34.22 -2.49
C GLN A 199 12.92 35.69 -2.08
N VAL A 200 12.27 35.96 -0.95
CA VAL A 200 12.07 37.34 -0.45
C VAL A 200 13.34 37.90 0.20
N LEU A 201 14.23 37.06 0.71
CA LEU A 201 15.51 37.48 1.29
C LEU A 201 16.58 37.75 0.22
N GLU A 202 16.61 36.98 -0.88
CA GLU A 202 17.55 37.24 -1.99
C GLU A 202 17.17 38.46 -2.85
N SER A 203 15.92 38.93 -2.79
CA SER A 203 15.46 40.11 -3.56
C SER A 203 15.69 41.45 -2.84
N LYS A 204 16.35 41.47 -1.67
CA LYS A 204 16.65 42.69 -0.90
C LYS A 204 18.14 43.05 -0.83
N GLU A 205 19.02 42.30 -1.49
CA GLU A 205 20.46 42.62 -1.59
C GLU A 205 20.94 42.84 -3.04
N GLY A 206 20.03 43.28 -3.93
CA GLY A 206 20.35 43.70 -5.30
C GLY A 206 20.16 45.18 -5.53
#